data_AF-A0A4Q8QMD6-F1
#
_entry.id   AF-A0A4Q8QMD6-F1
#
_cell.length_a   1.000
_cell.length_b   1.000
_cell.length_c   1.000
_cell.angle_alpha   90.00
_cell.angle_beta   90.00
_cell.angle_gamma   90.00
#
_symmetry.space_group_name_H-M   'P 1'
#
loop_
_entity.id
_entity.type
_entity.pdbx_description
1 polymer ?
#
loop_
_entity_poly.entity_id
_entity_poly.type
_entity_poly.pdbx_seq_one_letter_code
_entity_poly.pdbx_strand_id
1 'polypeptide(L)'
;MPSRARIIPEPPPTFPPFPGWARQIGPAEVVDDAMLFAGAALAAIHPIARSEHPLGLLWRHRLSLANAAVLARHGGRAEDEAALRDAWYLRREIDDPGPGGRILKAWRHLGERAAMAPDYWMTSFSIMFELGFNDALEDVVTAAAKLAAGNGNAVAAAAEIAAASVRFIPHKEPLALWLADVVLAHRLRWPMAVPLIAGQISRADLRAAGRPGGIDD
;
A
#
# COMPACT_ATOMS: atom_id res chain seq x y z
N MET A 1 -5.69 34.56 28.60
CA MET A 1 -5.52 33.54 27.53
C MET A 1 -5.93 32.19 28.11
N PRO A 2 -6.88 31.45 27.51
CA PRO A 2 -7.22 30.13 28.01
C PRO A 2 -5.99 29.22 27.88
N SER A 3 -5.67 28.50 28.95
CA SER A 3 -4.60 27.50 28.98
C SER A 3 -4.85 26.51 27.85
N ARG A 4 -3.89 26.35 26.93
CA ARG A 4 -3.96 25.30 25.91
C ARG A 4 -4.06 23.97 26.64
N ALA A 5 -5.21 23.31 26.54
CA ALA A 5 -5.39 21.96 27.05
C ALA A 5 -4.23 21.12 26.50
N ARG A 6 -3.40 20.61 27.41
CA ARG A 6 -2.33 19.69 27.05
C ARG A 6 -3.04 18.43 26.60
N ILE A 7 -3.15 18.23 25.29
CA ILE A 7 -3.62 16.96 24.71
C ILE A 7 -2.53 15.96 25.03
N ILE A 8 -2.60 15.35 26.21
CA ILE A 8 -1.82 14.17 26.52
C ILE A 8 -2.64 13.05 25.88
N PRO A 9 -2.22 12.50 24.72
CA PRO A 9 -2.92 11.37 24.16
C PRO A 9 -2.92 10.24 25.19
N GLU A 10 -3.96 9.41 25.14
CA GLU A 10 -3.97 8.17 25.91
C GLU A 10 -2.67 7.39 25.65
N PRO A 11 -2.18 6.64 26.65
CA PRO A 11 -0.98 5.84 26.45
C PRO A 11 -1.20 4.90 25.26
N PRO A 12 -0.20 4.76 24.37
CA PRO A 12 -0.34 3.92 23.20
C PRO A 12 -0.65 2.48 23.61
N PRO A 13 -1.48 1.77 22.83
CA PRO A 13 -1.67 0.34 23.04
C PRO A 13 -0.33 -0.38 22.86
N THR A 14 -0.02 -1.27 23.79
CA THR A 14 1.11 -2.19 23.68
C THR A 14 0.71 -3.42 22.87
N PHE A 15 1.55 -3.77 21.90
CA PHE A 15 1.41 -4.97 21.09
C PHE A 15 2.54 -5.95 21.42
N PRO A 16 2.31 -7.27 21.32
CA PRO A 16 3.35 -8.25 21.55
C PRO A 16 4.49 -8.07 20.52
N PRO A 17 5.75 -8.31 20.92
CA PRO A 17 6.87 -8.23 20.00
C PRO A 17 6.74 -9.29 18.89
N PHE A 18 7.21 -8.96 17.69
CA PHE A 18 7.24 -9.91 16.60
C PHE A 18 8.15 -11.11 16.97
N PRO A 19 7.64 -12.36 16.87
CA PRO A 19 8.34 -13.53 17.35
C PRO A 19 9.69 -13.71 16.62
N GLY A 20 10.71 -14.10 17.38
CA GLY A 20 12.07 -14.26 16.84
C GLY A 20 12.18 -15.33 15.76
N TRP A 21 11.44 -16.43 15.90
CA TRP A 21 11.44 -17.53 14.91
C TRP A 21 10.90 -17.12 13.54
N ALA A 22 10.02 -16.10 13.49
CA ALA A 22 9.42 -15.63 12.24
C ALA A 22 10.24 -14.50 11.57
N ARG A 23 11.36 -14.08 12.19
CA ARG A 23 12.26 -13.09 11.58
C ARG A 23 13.16 -13.79 10.57
N GLN A 24 12.76 -13.68 9.32
CA GLN A 24 13.56 -14.22 8.22
C GLN A 24 14.82 -13.37 8.00
N ILE A 25 15.97 -14.02 7.86
CA ILE A 25 17.28 -13.36 7.64
C ILE A 25 17.65 -13.34 6.13
N GLY A 26 16.92 -14.09 5.29
CA GLY A 26 17.14 -14.18 3.84
C GLY A 26 15.82 -14.46 3.09
N PRO A 27 15.86 -14.61 1.75
CA PRO A 27 14.68 -14.93 0.95
C PRO A 27 14.10 -16.30 1.32
N ALA A 28 12.81 -16.51 1.06
CA ALA A 28 12.19 -17.81 1.28
C ALA A 28 12.59 -18.73 0.13
N GLU A 29 13.07 -19.93 0.45
CA GLU A 29 13.46 -20.92 -0.56
C GLU A 29 12.23 -21.59 -1.19
N VAL A 30 11.10 -21.62 -0.47
CA VAL A 30 9.85 -22.27 -0.90
C VAL A 30 8.66 -21.33 -0.70
N VAL A 31 7.69 -21.38 -1.62
CA VAL A 31 6.45 -20.56 -1.57
C VAL A 31 5.66 -20.80 -0.28
N ASP A 32 5.59 -22.04 0.19
CA ASP A 32 4.88 -22.39 1.43
C ASP A 32 5.49 -21.69 2.66
N ASP A 33 6.82 -21.62 2.74
CA ASP A 33 7.51 -20.88 3.80
C ASP A 33 7.22 -19.38 3.71
N ALA A 34 7.21 -18.81 2.49
CA ALA A 34 6.86 -17.42 2.28
C ALA A 34 5.43 -17.11 2.77
N MET A 35 4.48 -18.01 2.50
CA MET A 35 3.09 -17.87 2.97
C MET A 35 2.99 -17.99 4.49
N LEU A 36 3.73 -18.91 5.11
CA LEU A 36 3.79 -19.06 6.57
C LEU A 36 4.33 -17.77 7.23
N PHE A 37 5.46 -17.24 6.76
CA PHE A 37 6.06 -16.04 7.32
C PHE A 37 5.22 -14.78 7.05
N ALA A 38 4.61 -14.66 5.87
CA ALA A 38 3.66 -13.59 5.57
C ALA A 38 2.45 -13.66 6.51
N GLY A 39 1.90 -14.85 6.78
CA GLY A 39 0.84 -15.07 7.75
C GLY A 39 1.24 -14.63 9.17
N ALA A 40 2.44 -15.01 9.62
CA ALA A 40 2.97 -14.59 10.91
C ALA A 40 3.13 -13.07 11.03
N ALA A 41 3.67 -12.41 9.99
CA ALA A 41 3.82 -10.96 9.92
C ALA A 41 2.46 -10.26 9.96
N LEU A 42 1.49 -10.71 9.16
CA LEU A 42 0.15 -10.15 9.12
C LEU A 42 -0.60 -10.35 10.44
N ALA A 43 -0.44 -11.49 11.11
CA ALA A 43 -1.02 -11.73 12.43
C ALA A 43 -0.49 -10.73 13.47
N ALA A 44 0.81 -10.42 13.45
CA ALA A 44 1.40 -9.42 14.34
C ALA A 44 0.96 -7.98 14.00
N ILE A 45 0.78 -7.66 12.72
CA ILE A 45 0.34 -6.34 12.25
C ILE A 45 -1.16 -6.14 12.46
N HIS A 46 -1.97 -7.19 12.39
CA HIS A 46 -3.43 -7.14 12.45
C HIS A 46 -4.00 -6.29 13.61
N PRO A 47 -3.58 -6.47 14.88
CA PRO A 47 -4.10 -5.65 15.98
C PRO A 47 -3.69 -4.17 15.86
N ILE A 48 -2.51 -3.88 15.30
CA ILE A 48 -2.05 -2.51 15.05
C ILE A 48 -2.90 -1.86 13.96
N ALA A 49 -3.13 -2.58 12.86
CA ALA A 49 -3.90 -2.10 11.71
C ALA A 49 -5.38 -1.86 12.03
N ARG A 50 -5.94 -2.56 13.02
CA ARG A 50 -7.31 -2.36 13.50
C ARG A 50 -7.44 -1.36 14.66
N SER A 51 -6.34 -0.90 15.23
CA SER A 51 -6.36 0.07 16.32
C SER A 51 -6.96 1.40 15.87
N GLU A 52 -7.90 1.94 16.64
CA GLU A 52 -8.48 3.27 16.43
C GLU A 52 -7.66 4.39 17.09
N HIS A 53 -6.55 4.04 17.75
CA HIS A 53 -5.69 5.02 18.40
C HIS A 53 -5.10 5.99 17.36
N PRO A 54 -5.04 7.31 17.63
CA PRO A 54 -4.55 8.31 16.65
C PRO A 54 -3.16 8.03 16.08
N LEU A 55 -2.31 7.31 16.82
CA LEU A 55 -0.99 6.88 16.34
C LEU A 55 -1.05 5.93 15.13
N GLY A 56 -2.15 5.22 14.91
CA GLY A 56 -2.35 4.39 13.73
C GLY A 56 -2.30 5.20 12.44
N LEU A 57 -2.87 6.41 12.44
CA LEU A 57 -2.81 7.34 11.30
C LEU A 57 -1.40 7.86 11.07
N LEU A 58 -0.69 8.24 12.14
CA LEU A 58 0.71 8.68 12.05
C LEU A 58 1.60 7.59 11.47
N TRP A 59 1.40 6.35 11.92
CA TRP A 59 2.11 5.18 11.41
C TRP A 59 1.85 4.96 9.90
N ARG A 60 0.59 5.07 9.45
CA ARG A 60 0.25 5.02 8.02
C ARG A 60 0.93 6.13 7.24
N HIS A 61 0.88 7.37 7.70
CA HIS A 61 1.55 8.48 7.03
C HIS A 61 3.06 8.28 6.89
N ARG A 62 3.71 7.70 7.92
CA ARG A 62 5.13 7.37 7.85
C ARG A 62 5.41 6.27 6.83
N LEU A 63 4.58 5.21 6.80
CA LEU A 63 4.68 4.17 5.79
C LEU A 63 4.40 4.72 4.38
N SER A 64 3.41 5.58 4.21
CA SER A 64 3.11 6.26 2.95
C SER A 64 4.31 7.04 2.43
N LEU A 65 5.00 7.77 3.32
CA LEU A 65 6.20 8.53 2.96
C LEU A 65 7.36 7.62 2.52
N ALA A 66 7.66 6.58 3.29
CA ALA A 66 8.72 5.63 2.98
C ALA A 66 8.47 4.90 1.64
N ASN A 67 7.24 4.42 1.43
CA ASN A 67 6.85 3.77 0.19
C ASN A 67 6.89 4.73 -1.01
N ALA A 68 6.42 5.97 -0.84
CA ALA A 68 6.48 6.97 -1.91
C ALA A 68 7.92 7.27 -2.34
N ALA A 69 8.88 7.32 -1.41
CA ALA A 69 10.29 7.48 -1.74
C ALA A 69 10.86 6.28 -2.52
N VAL A 70 10.47 5.05 -2.18
CA VAL A 70 10.84 3.84 -2.95
C VAL A 70 10.29 3.92 -4.37
N LEU A 71 9.03 4.32 -4.52
CA LEU A 71 8.36 4.40 -5.82
C LEU A 71 8.86 5.55 -6.68
N ALA A 72 9.25 6.67 -6.08
CA ALA A 72 9.96 7.74 -6.77
C ALA A 72 11.24 7.20 -7.42
N ARG A 73 12.03 6.41 -6.68
CA ARG A 73 13.22 5.72 -7.21
C ARG A 73 12.91 4.69 -8.28
N HIS A 74 11.86 3.89 -8.12
CA HIS A 74 11.40 2.98 -9.19
C HIS A 74 11.09 3.73 -10.49
N GLY A 75 10.55 4.94 -10.38
CA GLY A 75 10.30 5.86 -11.49
C GLY A 75 11.53 6.63 -11.99
N GLY A 76 12.73 6.32 -11.51
CA GLY A 76 13.98 6.99 -11.92
C GLY A 76 14.18 8.38 -11.31
N ARG A 77 13.42 8.72 -10.27
CA ARG A 77 13.54 10.02 -9.59
C ARG A 77 14.41 9.93 -8.34
N ALA A 78 15.01 11.06 -7.98
CA ALA A 78 15.93 11.17 -6.85
C ALA A 78 15.28 11.71 -5.57
N GLU A 79 13.98 12.01 -5.55
CA GLU A 79 13.35 12.52 -4.33
C GLU A 79 13.38 11.49 -3.21
N ASP A 80 13.96 11.88 -2.08
CA ASP A 80 13.96 11.12 -0.84
C ASP A 80 12.77 11.51 0.05
N GLU A 81 12.69 10.93 1.26
CA GLU A 81 11.61 11.25 2.20
C GLU A 81 11.60 12.74 2.62
N ALA A 82 12.75 13.41 2.65
CA ALA A 82 12.84 14.82 3.02
C ALA A 82 12.29 15.69 1.89
N ALA A 83 12.75 15.48 0.66
CA ALA A 83 12.27 16.17 -0.53
C ALA A 83 10.75 15.98 -0.73
N LEU A 84 10.24 14.76 -0.52
CA LEU A 84 8.80 14.49 -0.60
C LEU A 84 7.99 15.17 0.50
N ARG A 85 8.55 15.27 1.71
CA ARG A 85 7.94 16.00 2.82
C ARG A 85 7.86 17.49 2.49
N ASP A 86 8.94 18.06 1.97
CA ASP A 86 9.00 19.46 1.60
C ASP A 86 8.02 19.78 0.46
N ALA A 87 8.00 18.95 -0.59
CA ALA A 87 7.03 19.07 -1.69
C ALA A 87 5.56 18.98 -1.21
N TRP A 88 5.30 18.28 -0.12
CA TRP A 88 3.96 18.14 0.44
C TRP A 88 3.57 19.29 1.37
N TYR A 89 4.47 19.73 2.26
CA TYR A 89 4.16 20.66 3.34
C TYR A 89 4.57 22.11 3.07
N LEU A 90 5.51 22.37 2.15
CA LEU A 90 5.96 23.72 1.79
C LEU A 90 5.19 24.33 0.62
N ARG A 91 4.07 23.73 0.22
CA ARG A 91 3.14 24.23 -0.80
C ARG A 91 1.85 24.75 -0.18
N ARG A 92 1.08 25.55 -0.92
CA ARG A 92 -0.30 25.85 -0.52
C ARG A 92 -1.16 24.62 -0.78
N GLU A 93 -2.26 24.52 -0.05
CA GLU A 93 -3.16 23.36 -0.10
C GLU A 93 -3.64 23.02 -1.52
N ILE A 94 -3.93 24.04 -2.33
CA ILE A 94 -4.43 23.93 -3.70
C ILE A 94 -3.35 23.75 -4.78
N ASP A 95 -2.08 24.00 -4.47
CA ASP A 95 -1.00 23.97 -5.47
C ASP A 95 -0.70 22.52 -5.90
N ASP A 96 -0.21 22.23 -7.10
CA ASP A 96 0.22 20.85 -7.43
C ASP A 96 1.49 20.48 -6.62
N PRO A 97 1.54 19.33 -5.90
CA PRO A 97 2.75 18.90 -5.18
C PRO A 97 3.87 18.39 -6.10
N GLY A 98 3.67 18.45 -7.42
CA GLY A 98 4.61 17.99 -8.42
C GLY A 98 4.67 16.46 -8.51
N PRO A 99 5.50 15.91 -9.41
CA PRO A 99 5.47 14.48 -9.73
C PRO A 99 5.74 13.56 -8.54
N GLY A 100 6.79 13.81 -7.75
CA GLY A 100 7.09 13.01 -6.55
C GLY A 100 6.01 13.18 -5.47
N GLY A 101 5.53 14.40 -5.26
CA GLY A 101 4.47 14.68 -4.29
C GLY A 101 3.11 14.09 -4.68
N ARG A 102 2.82 13.88 -5.97
CA ARG A 102 1.64 13.12 -6.43
C ARG A 102 1.73 11.64 -6.06
N ILE A 103 2.92 11.04 -6.08
CA ILE A 103 3.13 9.68 -5.53
C ILE A 103 2.79 9.69 -4.03
N LEU A 104 3.31 10.65 -3.26
CA LEU A 104 2.98 10.75 -1.84
C LEU A 104 1.47 10.97 -1.60
N LYS A 105 0.79 11.75 -2.46
CA LYS A 105 -0.67 11.92 -2.43
C LYS A 105 -1.39 10.58 -2.49
N ALA A 106 -1.03 9.76 -3.48
CA ALA A 106 -1.67 8.46 -3.71
C ALA A 106 -1.48 7.50 -2.53
N TRP A 107 -0.27 7.49 -1.93
CA TRP A 107 0.04 6.64 -0.78
C TRP A 107 -0.56 7.15 0.54
N ARG A 108 -0.78 8.45 0.70
CA ARG A 108 -1.54 8.98 1.85
C ARG A 108 -3.00 8.61 1.73
N HIS A 109 -3.59 8.81 0.54
CA HIS A 109 -4.98 8.43 0.29
C HIS A 109 -5.24 6.95 0.54
N LEU A 110 -4.31 6.05 0.18
CA LEU A 110 -4.36 4.62 0.52
C LEU A 110 -4.64 4.37 2.01
N GLY A 111 -4.05 5.18 2.88
CA GLY A 111 -4.20 5.06 4.33
C GLY A 111 -5.49 5.66 4.91
N GLU A 112 -6.38 6.18 4.06
CA GLU A 112 -7.65 6.81 4.45
C GLU A 112 -8.82 5.82 4.29
N ARG A 113 -9.91 6.03 5.05
CA ARG A 113 -11.13 5.21 4.90
C ARG A 113 -11.75 5.32 3.51
N ALA A 114 -11.60 6.47 2.87
CA ALA A 114 -12.13 6.71 1.53
C ALA A 114 -11.52 5.77 0.46
N ALA A 115 -10.26 5.35 0.63
CA ALA A 115 -9.64 4.40 -0.28
C ALA A 115 -10.26 2.98 -0.21
N MET A 116 -11.01 2.67 0.85
CA MET A 116 -11.68 1.37 1.02
C MET A 116 -13.04 1.29 0.28
N ALA A 117 -13.39 2.29 -0.52
CA ALA A 117 -14.65 2.34 -1.27
C ALA A 117 -14.40 2.10 -2.78
N PRO A 118 -14.64 0.88 -3.29
CA PRO A 118 -14.35 0.51 -4.68
C PRO A 118 -15.05 1.37 -5.73
N ASP A 119 -16.26 1.87 -5.43
CA ASP A 119 -17.06 2.71 -6.32
C ASP A 119 -16.33 3.99 -6.79
N TYR A 120 -15.35 4.46 -6.01
CA TYR A 120 -14.57 5.67 -6.32
C TYR A 120 -13.19 5.37 -6.90
N TRP A 121 -12.80 4.10 -7.05
CA TRP A 121 -11.45 3.74 -7.49
C TRP A 121 -11.14 4.21 -8.90
N MET A 122 -12.04 4.05 -9.87
CA MET A 122 -11.81 4.51 -11.25
C MET A 122 -11.47 6.00 -11.30
N THR A 123 -12.31 6.84 -10.68
CA THR A 123 -12.10 8.30 -10.63
C THR A 123 -10.82 8.65 -9.88
N SER A 124 -10.56 7.99 -8.74
CA SER A 124 -9.37 8.25 -7.93
C SER A 124 -8.09 7.88 -8.69
N PHE A 125 -8.06 6.77 -9.41
CA PHE A 125 -6.91 6.32 -10.18
C PHE A 125 -6.65 7.19 -11.40
N SER A 126 -7.70 7.68 -12.07
CA SER A 126 -7.53 8.64 -13.16
C SER A 126 -6.76 9.88 -12.69
N ILE A 127 -7.08 10.39 -11.50
CA ILE A 127 -6.44 11.58 -10.92
C ILE A 127 -5.04 11.25 -10.36
N MET A 128 -4.91 10.19 -9.57
CA MET A 128 -3.68 9.90 -8.82
C MET A 128 -2.58 9.30 -9.69
N PHE A 129 -2.95 8.48 -10.67
CA PHE A 129 -2.02 7.77 -11.54
C PHE A 129 -1.99 8.28 -12.97
N GLU A 130 -2.73 9.36 -13.26
CA GLU A 130 -2.84 9.97 -14.59
C GLU A 130 -3.24 8.91 -15.64
N LEU A 131 -4.32 8.19 -15.33
CA LEU A 131 -4.85 7.10 -16.14
C LEU A 131 -6.10 7.55 -16.90
N GLY A 132 -6.17 7.20 -18.19
CA GLY A 132 -7.39 7.38 -18.97
C GLY A 132 -8.44 6.33 -18.61
N PHE A 133 -9.71 6.68 -18.75
CA PHE A 133 -10.80 5.71 -18.68
C PHE A 133 -10.75 4.81 -19.91
N ASN A 134 -10.47 3.52 -19.70
CA ASN A 134 -10.42 2.51 -20.74
C ASN A 134 -10.76 1.13 -20.16
N ASP A 135 -11.02 0.17 -21.06
CA ASP A 135 -11.42 -1.19 -20.71
C ASP A 135 -10.38 -1.88 -19.81
N ALA A 136 -9.09 -1.66 -20.04
CA ALA A 136 -8.03 -2.25 -19.22
C ALA A 136 -8.07 -1.78 -17.74
N LEU A 137 -8.39 -0.51 -17.50
CA LEU A 137 -8.59 0.02 -16.15
C LEU A 137 -9.87 -0.52 -15.52
N GLU A 138 -10.95 -0.60 -16.29
CA GLU A 138 -12.23 -1.17 -15.83
C GLU A 138 -12.08 -2.64 -15.43
N ASP A 139 -11.38 -3.44 -16.24
CA ASP A 139 -11.07 -4.83 -15.96
C ASP A 139 -10.26 -4.99 -14.67
N VAL A 140 -9.21 -4.18 -14.48
CA VAL A 140 -8.38 -4.21 -13.27
C VAL A 140 -9.17 -3.79 -12.03
N VAL A 141 -9.99 -2.74 -12.11
CA VAL A 141 -10.84 -2.30 -11.00
C VAL A 141 -11.88 -3.36 -10.64
N THR A 142 -12.51 -3.97 -11.65
CA THR A 142 -13.50 -5.03 -11.45
C THR A 142 -12.86 -6.27 -10.81
N ALA A 143 -11.68 -6.68 -11.30
CA ALA A 143 -10.91 -7.77 -10.72
C ALA A 143 -10.52 -7.45 -9.26
N ALA A 144 -10.05 -6.24 -8.98
CA ALA A 144 -9.71 -5.81 -7.63
C ALA A 144 -10.92 -5.85 -6.69
N ALA A 145 -12.07 -5.35 -7.12
CA ALA A 145 -13.29 -5.35 -6.32
C ALA A 145 -13.79 -6.78 -6.02
N LYS A 146 -13.77 -7.64 -7.04
CA LYS A 146 -14.11 -9.07 -6.88
C LYS A 146 -13.15 -9.76 -5.91
N LEU A 147 -11.85 -9.53 -6.05
CA LEU A 147 -10.85 -10.07 -5.15
C LEU A 147 -11.04 -9.53 -3.75
N ALA A 148 -11.26 -8.24 -3.55
CA ALA A 148 -11.53 -7.62 -2.25
C ALA A 148 -12.73 -8.25 -1.53
N ALA A 149 -13.81 -8.56 -2.26
CA ALA A 149 -15.03 -9.18 -1.72
C ALA A 149 -14.93 -10.71 -1.47
N GLY A 150 -13.87 -11.36 -1.96
CA GLY A 150 -13.66 -12.80 -1.82
C GLY A 150 -13.29 -13.24 -0.38
N ASN A 151 -13.33 -14.57 -0.14
CA ASN A 151 -13.02 -15.18 1.16
C ASN A 151 -11.75 -16.05 1.18
N GLY A 152 -10.98 -16.06 0.09
CA GLY A 152 -9.74 -16.85 -0.01
C GLY A 152 -8.55 -16.23 0.74
N ASN A 153 -7.37 -16.84 0.58
CA ASN A 153 -6.12 -16.32 1.15
C ASN A 153 -5.88 -14.85 0.75
N ALA A 154 -5.64 -14.00 1.75
CA ALA A 154 -5.47 -12.55 1.57
C ALA A 154 -4.18 -12.18 0.84
N VAL A 155 -3.08 -12.88 1.12
CA VAL A 155 -1.78 -12.70 0.46
C VAL A 155 -1.86 -13.12 -1.01
N ALA A 156 -2.49 -14.28 -1.28
CA ALA A 156 -2.69 -14.74 -2.65
C ALA A 156 -3.53 -13.75 -3.47
N ALA A 157 -4.60 -13.20 -2.90
CA ALA A 157 -5.41 -12.20 -3.60
C ALA A 157 -4.68 -10.88 -3.86
N ALA A 158 -3.84 -10.43 -2.92
CA ALA A 158 -2.99 -9.26 -3.10
C ALA A 158 -1.95 -9.49 -4.22
N ALA A 159 -1.34 -10.67 -4.27
CA ALA A 159 -0.42 -11.06 -5.33
C ALA A 159 -1.12 -11.16 -6.70
N GLU A 160 -2.31 -11.77 -6.73
CA GLU A 160 -3.12 -11.92 -7.94
C GLU A 160 -3.51 -10.57 -8.54
N ILE A 161 -4.01 -9.62 -7.74
CA ILE A 161 -4.36 -8.30 -8.26
C ILE A 161 -3.12 -7.52 -8.71
N ALA A 162 -1.98 -7.67 -8.01
CA ALA A 162 -0.73 -7.05 -8.44
C ALA A 162 -0.30 -7.58 -9.82
N ALA A 163 -0.28 -8.90 -10.00
CA ALA A 163 0.06 -9.55 -11.26
C ALA A 163 -0.89 -9.16 -12.40
N ALA A 164 -2.21 -9.17 -12.14
CA ALA A 164 -3.22 -8.72 -13.10
C ALA A 164 -3.01 -7.26 -13.50
N SER A 165 -2.78 -6.38 -12.54
CA SER A 165 -2.53 -4.95 -12.78
C SER A 165 -1.30 -4.71 -13.65
N VAL A 166 -0.20 -5.44 -13.39
CA VAL A 166 1.02 -5.36 -14.23
C VAL A 166 0.76 -5.92 -15.63
N ARG A 167 -0.06 -6.96 -15.77
CA ARG A 167 -0.39 -7.54 -17.08
C ARG A 167 -1.22 -6.61 -17.95
N PHE A 168 -2.25 -6.00 -17.37
CA PHE A 168 -3.18 -5.13 -18.10
C PHE A 168 -2.70 -3.68 -18.21
N ILE A 169 -1.93 -3.19 -17.23
CA ILE A 169 -1.41 -1.81 -17.17
C ILE A 169 0.09 -1.83 -16.81
N PRO A 170 0.95 -2.38 -17.71
CA PRO A 170 2.38 -2.61 -17.43
C PRO A 170 3.19 -1.34 -17.16
N HIS A 171 2.72 -0.18 -17.59
CA HIS A 171 3.41 1.10 -17.44
C HIS A 171 3.11 1.84 -16.13
N LYS A 172 2.26 1.25 -15.26
CA LYS A 172 1.86 1.86 -13.99
C LYS A 172 2.03 0.87 -12.84
N GLU A 173 3.27 0.41 -12.64
CA GLU A 173 3.63 -0.46 -11.52
C GLU A 173 3.15 0.05 -10.13
N PRO A 174 3.13 1.37 -9.83
CA PRO A 174 2.58 1.87 -8.56
C PRO A 174 1.10 1.49 -8.33
N LEU A 175 0.26 1.44 -9.38
CA LEU A 175 -1.14 1.05 -9.25
C LEU A 175 -1.26 -0.39 -8.73
N ALA A 176 -0.43 -1.31 -9.24
CA ALA A 176 -0.44 -2.71 -8.85
C ALA A 176 -0.17 -2.88 -7.35
N LEU A 177 0.81 -2.15 -6.82
CA LEU A 177 1.19 -2.20 -5.41
C LEU A 177 0.14 -1.53 -4.52
N TRP A 178 -0.47 -0.43 -4.99
CA TRP A 178 -1.57 0.24 -4.30
C TRP A 178 -2.78 -0.68 -4.16
N LEU A 179 -3.16 -1.36 -5.26
CA LEU A 179 -4.26 -2.32 -5.26
C LEU A 179 -3.97 -3.54 -4.39
N ALA A 180 -2.72 -4.01 -4.35
CA ALA A 180 -2.33 -5.12 -3.48
C ALA A 180 -2.57 -4.79 -2.00
N ASP A 181 -2.14 -3.61 -1.53
CA ASP A 181 -2.33 -3.18 -0.14
C ASP A 181 -3.83 -3.00 0.20
N VAL A 182 -4.65 -2.46 -0.71
CA VAL A 182 -6.09 -2.27 -0.45
C VAL A 182 -6.86 -3.59 -0.46
N VAL A 183 -6.57 -4.50 -1.40
CA VAL A 183 -7.22 -5.82 -1.46
C VAL A 183 -6.85 -6.65 -0.25
N LEU A 184 -5.57 -6.60 0.18
CA LEU A 184 -5.12 -7.20 1.43
C LEU A 184 -5.92 -6.67 2.62
N ALA A 185 -6.10 -5.35 2.71
CA ALA A 185 -6.86 -4.72 3.78
C ALA A 185 -8.34 -5.14 3.80
N HIS A 186 -8.99 -5.22 2.63
CA HIS A 186 -10.36 -5.73 2.52
C HIS A 186 -10.47 -7.17 3.03
N ARG A 187 -9.57 -8.06 2.58
CA ARG A 187 -9.55 -9.47 2.98
C ARG A 187 -9.32 -9.66 4.47
N LEU A 188 -8.47 -8.82 5.07
CA LEU A 188 -8.19 -8.83 6.51
C LEU A 188 -9.20 -8.00 7.34
N ARG A 189 -10.20 -7.39 6.68
CA ARG A 189 -11.24 -6.53 7.28
C ARG A 189 -10.65 -5.39 8.10
N TRP A 190 -9.59 -4.78 7.58
CA TRP A 190 -9.01 -3.57 8.18
C TRP A 190 -9.88 -2.35 7.83
N PRO A 191 -10.02 -1.39 8.76
CA PRO A 191 -10.83 -0.19 8.51
C PRO A 191 -10.21 0.76 7.48
N MET A 192 -8.89 0.69 7.30
CA MET A 192 -8.09 1.48 6.37
C MET A 192 -6.89 0.63 5.96
N ALA A 193 -6.46 0.73 4.70
CA ALA A 193 -5.29 0.00 4.25
C ALA A 193 -4.01 0.46 4.95
N VAL A 194 -3.03 -0.44 5.00
CA VAL A 194 -1.69 -0.15 5.51
C VAL A 194 -0.74 -0.22 4.31
N PRO A 195 0.03 0.81 4.00
CA PRO A 195 1.01 0.74 2.92
C PRO A 195 2.18 -0.17 3.30
N LEU A 196 2.14 -1.45 2.95
CA LEU A 196 3.12 -2.45 3.39
C LEU A 196 4.03 -2.91 2.26
N ILE A 197 3.48 -3.05 1.06
CA ILE A 197 4.09 -3.88 0.01
C ILE A 197 5.12 -3.11 -0.82
N ALA A 198 4.84 -1.85 -1.17
CA ALA A 198 5.64 -1.13 -2.17
C ALA A 198 7.13 -0.98 -1.83
N GLY A 199 7.47 -0.90 -0.54
CA GLY A 199 8.84 -0.79 -0.06
C GLY A 199 9.59 -2.12 0.05
N GLN A 200 8.90 -3.24 -0.11
CA GLN A 200 9.46 -4.59 0.03
C GLN A 200 9.68 -5.30 -1.31
N ILE A 201 9.07 -4.81 -2.39
CA ILE A 201 9.13 -5.43 -3.72
C ILE A 201 9.98 -4.57 -4.65
N SER A 202 10.99 -5.17 -5.29
CA SER A 202 11.78 -4.47 -6.30
C SER A 202 10.99 -4.29 -7.61
N ARG A 203 11.32 -3.26 -8.38
CA ARG A 203 10.72 -3.06 -9.71
C ARG A 203 10.92 -4.26 -10.64
N ALA A 204 12.03 -5.00 -10.51
CA ALA A 204 12.33 -6.16 -11.33
C ALA A 204 11.37 -7.33 -11.01
N ASP A 205 11.19 -7.62 -9.72
CA ASP A 205 10.32 -8.71 -9.27
C ASP A 205 8.86 -8.45 -9.65
N LEU A 206 8.40 -7.21 -9.48
CA LEU A 206 7.05 -6.81 -9.86
C LEU A 206 6.77 -6.99 -11.36
N ARG A 207 7.77 -6.69 -12.20
CA ARG A 207 7.66 -6.92 -13.66
C ARG A 207 7.70 -8.39 -14.02
N ALA A 208 8.49 -9.19 -13.30
CA ALA A 208 8.54 -10.63 -13.50
C ALA A 208 7.17 -11.26 -13.19
N ALA A 209 6.48 -10.81 -12.14
CA ALA A 209 5.15 -11.29 -11.77
C ALA A 209 4.06 -11.06 -12.84
N GLY A 210 4.24 -10.07 -13.72
CA GLY A 210 3.31 -9.80 -14.83
C GLY A 210 3.54 -10.64 -16.08
N ARG A 211 4.61 -11.45 -16.14
CA ARG A 211 4.91 -12.30 -17.29
C ARG A 211 4.03 -13.57 -17.25
N PRO A 212 3.39 -13.97 -18.35
CA PRO A 212 2.70 -15.25 -18.39
C PRO A 212 3.73 -16.39 -18.23
N GLY A 213 3.65 -17.15 -17.13
CA GLY A 213 4.46 -18.36 -16.87
C GLY A 213 5.38 -18.35 -15.63
N GLY A 214 5.10 -17.58 -14.58
CA GLY A 214 6.01 -17.43 -13.43
C GLY A 214 5.80 -18.35 -12.21
N ILE A 215 4.94 -19.37 -12.28
CA ILE A 215 4.76 -20.37 -11.22
C ILE A 215 4.52 -21.72 -11.91
N ASP A 216 5.57 -22.27 -12.48
CA ASP A 216 5.72 -23.69 -12.82
C ASP A 216 7.20 -23.89 -13.15
N ASP A 217 7.99 -24.07 -12.08
CA ASP A 217 9.15 -24.97 -11.96
C ASP A 217 9.64 -24.99 -10.50
#